data_AF-A0A5B9FPI8-F1
#
_entry.id   AF-A0A5B9FPI8-F1
#
_cell.length_a   1.000
_cell.length_b   1.000
_cell.length_c   1.000
_cell.angle_alpha   90.00
_cell.angle_beta   90.00
_cell.angle_gamma   90.00
#
_symmetry.space_group_name_H-M   'P 1'
#
loop_
_entity.id
_entity.type
_entity.pdbx_description
1 polymer ?
#
loop_
_entity_poly.entity_id
_entity_poly.type
_entity_poly.pdbx_seq_one_letter_code
_entity_poly.pdbx_strand_id
1 'polypeptide(L)' 'MWLELHDGDGFPFYVNMDNVVDFRWYEREGYTCLLTTAPVAEKLHRLYVRESAQQILAMIRAEQARRTGPGPTAA' A
#
# COMPACT_ATOMS: atom_id res chain seq x y z
N MET A 1 -1.71 0.14 -8.64
CA MET A 1 -1.86 -1.17 -7.98
C MET A 1 -2.60 -0.91 -6.69
N TRP A 2 -3.70 -1.59 -6.40
CA TRP A 2 -4.49 -1.32 -5.20
C TRP A 2 -4.16 -2.32 -4.10
N LEU A 3 -3.89 -1.84 -2.89
CA LEU A 3 -3.78 -2.66 -1.69
C LEU A 3 -4.84 -2.23 -0.68
N GLU A 4 -5.46 -3.22 -0.03
CA GLU A 4 -6.24 -3.02 1.19
C GLU A 4 -5.28 -2.94 2.37
N LEU A 5 -5.35 -1.86 3.15
CA LEU A 5 -4.52 -1.62 4.33
C LEU A 5 -5.42 -1.18 5.50
N HIS A 6 -4.90 -1.22 6.71
CA HIS A 6 -5.69 -0.92 7.91
C HIS A 6 -5.18 0.32 8.63
N ASP A 7 -6.11 1.20 9.03
CA ASP A 7 -5.76 2.42 9.79
C ASP A 7 -5.42 2.11 11.26
N GLY A 8 -5.20 3.18 12.04
CA GLY A 8 -4.86 3.09 13.46
C GLY A 8 -5.92 2.40 14.32
N ASP A 9 -7.18 2.35 13.89
CA ASP A 9 -8.29 1.66 14.58
C ASP A 9 -8.52 0.25 14.04
N GLY A 10 -7.93 -0.07 12.87
CA GLY A 10 -8.06 -1.35 12.19
C GLY A 10 -9.16 -1.35 11.13
N PHE A 11 -9.67 -0.19 10.70
CA PHE A 11 -10.61 -0.13 9.59
C PHE A 11 -9.88 -0.28 8.24
N PRO A 12 -10.42 -1.09 7.32
CA PRO A 12 -9.81 -1.30 6.02
C PRO A 12 -10.03 -0.09 5.11
N PHE A 13 -9.01 0.27 4.34
CA PHE A 13 -9.11 1.23 3.24
C PHE A 13 -8.15 0.86 2.10
N TYR A 14 -8.49 1.33 0.89
CA TYR A 14 -7.74 0.98 -0.31
C TYR A 14 -6.79 2.11 -0.72
N VAL A 15 -5.51 1.77 -0.88
CA VAL A 15 -4.48 2.69 -1.34
C VAL A 15 -4.03 2.31 -2.74
N ASN A 16 -4.04 3.29 -3.65
CA ASN A 16 -3.37 3.11 -4.93
C ASN A 16 -1.86 3.27 -4.74
N MET A 17 -1.16 2.14 -4.69
CA MET A 17 0.28 2.06 -4.54
C MET A 17 1.07 2.66 -5.70
N ASP A 18 0.44 2.92 -6.86
CA ASP A 18 1.12 3.64 -7.95
C ASP A 18 1.34 5.12 -7.60
N ASN A 19 0.60 5.64 -6.62
CA ASN A 19 0.70 7.01 -6.14
C ASN A 19 1.58 7.16 -4.90
N VAL A 20 2.01 6.04 -4.29
CA VAL A 20 2.88 6.02 -3.10
C VAL A 20 4.33 6.22 -3.55
N VAL A 21 5.01 7.21 -3.00
CA VAL A 21 6.39 7.55 -3.36
C VAL A 21 7.41 7.11 -2.32
N ASP A 22 6.99 6.93 -1.06
CA ASP A 22 7.82 6.41 0.02
C ASP A 22 6.95 5.74 1.08
N PHE A 23 7.50 4.79 1.83
CA PHE A 23 6.88 4.28 3.05
C PHE A 23 7.92 3.91 4.11
N ARG A 24 7.64 4.26 5.37
CA ARG A 24 8.55 4.07 6.51
C ARG A 24 7.85 3.45 7.70
N TRP A 25 8.44 2.39 8.23
CA TRP A 25 8.02 1.76 9.48
C TRP A 25 8.55 2.51 10.70
N TYR A 26 7.68 2.73 11.67
CA TYR A 26 7.98 3.34 12.96
C TYR A 26 7.82 2.28 14.05
N GLU A 27 8.91 1.58 14.36
CA GLU A 27 8.93 0.40 15.25
C GLU A 27 8.33 0.70 16.63
N ARG A 28 8.63 1.86 17.19
CA ARG A 28 8.15 2.25 18.52
C ARG A 28 6.65 2.51 18.53
N GLU A 29 6.13 3.09 17.45
CA GLU A 29 4.74 3.50 17.32
C GLU A 29 3.83 2.41 16.71
N GLY A 30 4.41 1.38 16.08
CA GLY A 30 3.69 0.25 15.53
C GLY A 30 2.87 0.59 14.29
N TYR A 31 3.31 1.56 13.48
CA TYR A 31 2.67 1.91 12.21
C TYR A 31 3.67 2.19 11.08
N THR A 32 3.22 2.04 9.83
CA THR A 32 3.91 2.55 8.64
C THR A 32 3.29 3.88 8.21
N CYS A 33 4.12 4.89 7.94
CA CYS A 33 3.71 6.09 7.23
C CYS A 33 3.91 5.89 5.73
N LEU A 34 2.85 6.07 4.94
CA LEU A 34 2.91 6.12 3.48
C LEU A 34 2.89 7.57 3.04
N LEU A 35 3.80 7.94 2.13
CA LEU A 35 3.81 9.24 1.48
C LEU A 35 3.21 9.09 0.09
N THR A 36 2.11 9.79 -0.18
CA THR A 36 1.39 9.69 -1.45
C THR A 36 1.35 11.01 -2.19
N THR A 37 1.41 10.92 -3.50
CA THR A 37 1.06 12.00 -4.42
C THR A 37 -0.42 11.84 -4.80
N ALA A 38 -1.14 12.95 -4.96
CA ALA A 38 -2.46 12.90 -5.57
C ALA A 38 -2.46 13.89 -6.75
N PRO A 39 -2.91 13.50 -7.95
CA PRO A 39 -2.81 14.35 -9.16
C PRO A 39 -3.45 15.74 -9.01
N VAL A 40 -4.42 15.88 -8.10
CA VAL A 40 -5.17 17.12 -7.85
C VAL A 40 -4.68 17.86 -6.61
N ALA A 41 -3.86 17.22 -5.76
CA ALA A 41 -3.33 17.86 -4.57
C ALA A 41 -1.96 18.46 -4.88
N GLU A 42 -1.81 19.76 -4.63
CA GLU A 42 -0.52 20.45 -4.72
C GLU A 42 0.52 19.96 -3.70
N LYS A 43 0.12 19.07 -2.77
CA LYS A 43 0.93 18.62 -1.64
C LYS A 43 0.91 17.11 -1.48
N LEU A 44 2.01 16.58 -0.95
CA LEU A 44 2.12 15.19 -0.53
C LEU A 44 1.20 14.91 0.66
N HIS A 45 0.51 13.79 0.61
CA HIS A 45 -0.32 13.31 1.71
C HIS A 45 0.37 12.20 2.49
N ARG A 46 0.11 12.15 3.79
CA ARG A 46 0.60 11.08 4.67
C ARG A 46 -0.57 10.21 5.10
N LEU A 47 -0.42 8.91 4.94
CA LEU A 47 -1.35 7.90 5.43
C LEU A 47 -0.62 7.07 6.48
N TYR A 48 -1.31 6.69 7.55
CA TYR A 48 -0.75 5.88 8.62
C TYR A 48 -1.48 4.55 8.65
N VAL A 49 -0.73 3.45 8.57
CA VAL A 49 -1.27 2.09 8.46
C VAL A 49 -0.62 1.15 9.46
N ARG A 50 -1.34 0.11 9.87
CA ARG A 50 -0.85 -0.89 10.84
C ARG A 50 0.08 -1.93 10.23
N GLU A 51 0.00 -2.17 8.93
CA GLU A 51 0.91 -3.08 8.26
C GLU A 51 2.34 -2.56 8.35
N SER A 52 3.27 -3.42 8.73
CA SER A 52 4.70 -3.13 8.70
C SER A 52 5.20 -2.99 7.26
N ALA A 53 6.36 -2.35 7.09
CA ALA A 53 7.02 -2.23 5.79
C ALA A 53 7.26 -3.60 5.13
N GLN A 54 7.54 -4.65 5.91
CA GLN A 54 7.72 -6.00 5.41
C GLN A 54 6.41 -6.62 4.90
N GLN A 55 5.30 -6.42 5.63
CA GLN A 55 3.98 -6.88 5.20
C GLN A 55 3.55 -6.18 3.90
N ILE A 56 3.71 -4.86 3.83
CA ILE A 56 3.40 -4.07 2.62
C ILE A 56 4.22 -4.57 1.43
N LEU A 57 5.53 -4.79 1.60
CA LEU A 57 6.38 -5.34 0.54
C LEU A 57 5.94 -6.74 0.10
N ALA A 58 5.52 -7.61 1.03
CA ALA A 58 5.01 -8.93 0.69
C ALA A 58 3.71 -8.84 -0.13
N MET A 59 2.80 -7.94 0.24
CA MET A 59 1.55 -7.69 -0.48
C MET A 59 1.79 -7.14 -1.89
N ILE A 60 2.74 -6.22 -2.05
CA ILE A 60 3.19 -5.71 -3.36
C ILE A 60 3.67 -6.86 -4.24
N ARG A 61 4.56 -7.72 -3.72
CA ARG A 61 5.11 -8.85 -4.47
C ARG A 61 4.03 -9.86 -4.86
N ALA A 62 3.09 -10.15 -3.96
CA ALA A 62 1.98 -11.04 -4.24
C ALA A 62 1.08 -10.50 -5.37
N GLU A 63 0.74 -9.21 -5.33
CA GLU A 63 -0.09 -8.58 -6.36
C GLU A 63 0.64 -8.47 -7.71
N GLN A 64 1.95 -8.18 -7.70
CA GLN A 64 2.78 -8.22 -8.91
C GLN A 64 2.80 -9.63 -9.52
N ALA A 65 3.04 -10.67 -8.71
CA ALA A 65 3.03 -12.05 -9.15
C ALA A 65 1.67 -12.45 -9.75
N ARG A 66 0.56 -12.01 -9.13
CA ARG A 66 -0.80 -12.25 -9.64
C ARG A 66 -1.01 -11.62 -11.02
N ARG A 67 -0.45 -10.44 -11.28
CA ARG A 67 -0.55 -9.74 -12.57
C ARG A 67 0.31 -10.38 -13.66
N THR A 68 1.44 -11.00 -13.30
CA THR A 68 2.37 -11.64 -14.24
C THR A 68 2.09 -13.12 -14.46
N GLY A 69 1.28 -13.76 -13.62
CA GLY A 69 0.85 -15.15 -13.80
C GLY A 69 0.08 -15.32 -15.13
N PRO A 70 0.02 -16.53 -15.70
CA PRO A 70 -0.72 -16.77 -16.93
C PRO A 70 -2.16 -16.29 -16.71
N GLY A 71 -2.57 -15.26 -17.45
CA GLY A 71 -3.94 -14.77 -17.43
C GLY A 71 -4.91 -15.93 -17.67
N PRO A 72 -6.19 -15.81 -17.26
CA PRO A 72 -7.15 -16.87 -17.48
C PRO A 72 -7.11 -17.24 -18.96
N THR A 73 -6.64 -18.47 -19.24
CA THR A 73 -6.76 -19.06 -20.56
C THR A 73 -8.25 -19.03 -20.86
N ALA A 74 -8.64 -18.16 -21.79
CA ALA A 74 -10.00 -18.13 -22.29
C ALA A 74 -10.29 -19.53 -22.83
N ALA A 75 -11.16 -20.25 -22.13
CA ALA A 75 -11.73 -21.52 -22.55
C ALA A 75 -12.97 -21.24 -23.40
#